data_AF-A0AAV2S4K5-F1
#
_entry.id   AF-A0AAV2S4K5-F1
#
_cell.length_a   1.000
_cell.length_b   1.000
_cell.length_c   1.000
_cell.angle_alpha   90.00
_cell.angle_beta   90.00
_cell.angle_gamma   90.00
#
_symmetry.space_group_name_H-M   'P 1'
#
loop_
_entity.id
_entity.type
_entity.pdbx_description
1 polymer ?
#
loop_
_entity_poly.entity_id
_entity_poly.type
_entity_poly.pdbx_seq_one_letter_code
_entity_poly.pdbx_strand_id
1 'polypeptide(L)'
;MSKNHDFEKLVAKFSNLKSEENKKIFRGLWWLYKSLHKLNSFPKSSNQSIYVLYVFFQNGYRMYMRIYPNQNGENVFIHVGLTKGDYDDRLDWPFKLKHKINVLDHQVPSEDIASRVWDPTQLCSGWHWRRPDSGDNYECVGLGFEQALLSDRGYTHGDTITIKLTVYLS
;
A
#
# COMPACT_ATOMS: atom_id res chain seq x y z
N MET A 1 4.78 -11.12 -29.80
CA MET A 1 5.09 -10.63 -28.44
C MET A 1 3.76 -10.39 -27.72
N SER A 2 3.28 -11.39 -26.99
CA SER A 2 2.04 -11.31 -26.21
C SER A 2 2.31 -10.51 -24.94
N LYS A 3 1.58 -9.41 -24.74
CA LYS A 3 1.51 -8.72 -23.45
C LYS A 3 0.67 -9.61 -22.53
N ASN A 4 1.31 -10.33 -21.60
CA ASN A 4 0.60 -11.01 -20.53
C ASN A 4 -0.18 -9.97 -19.72
N HIS A 5 -1.49 -9.95 -19.91
CA HIS A 5 -2.47 -9.21 -19.11
C HIS A 5 -3.25 -10.19 -18.22
N ASP A 6 -2.56 -11.11 -17.56
CA ASP A 6 -3.14 -11.85 -16.44
C ASP A 6 -3.02 -11.01 -15.16
N PHE A 7 -3.90 -10.01 -15.05
CA PHE A 7 -4.24 -9.39 -13.77
C PHE A 7 -5.05 -10.41 -12.97
N GLU A 8 -4.38 -11.38 -12.34
CA GLU A 8 -5.02 -12.33 -11.42
C GLU A 8 -5.77 -11.56 -10.32
N LYS A 9 -7.11 -11.63 -10.38
CA LYS A 9 -8.15 -11.36 -9.37
C LYS A 9 -7.65 -10.85 -8.00
N LEU A 10 -7.35 -9.56 -7.91
CA LEU A 10 -7.28 -8.81 -6.65
C LEU A 10 -8.70 -8.33 -6.30
N VAL A 11 -9.43 -9.12 -5.51
CA VAL A 11 -10.81 -8.80 -5.11
C VAL A 11 -10.96 -8.87 -3.60
N ALA A 12 -10.74 -7.74 -2.93
CA ALA A 12 -11.78 -7.15 -2.11
C ALA A 12 -11.26 -5.79 -1.61
N LYS A 13 -12.08 -4.76 -1.79
CA LYS A 13 -11.81 -3.40 -1.34
C LYS A 13 -12.87 -3.10 -0.30
N PHE A 14 -12.50 -3.10 0.97
CA PHE A 14 -13.31 -2.44 2.00
C PHE A 14 -12.68 -1.08 2.26
N SER A 15 -13.31 -0.03 1.75
CA SER A 15 -12.96 1.35 2.06
C SER A 15 -14.09 1.98 2.86
N ASN A 16 -13.85 2.30 4.13
CA ASN A 16 -14.82 2.97 4.99
C ASN A 16 -14.20 4.24 5.57
N LEU A 17 -14.96 5.34 5.53
CA LEU A 17 -14.71 6.50 6.37
C LEU A 17 -15.10 6.12 7.80
N LYS A 18 -14.17 6.24 8.74
CA LYS A 18 -14.46 6.06 10.17
C LYS A 18 -14.10 7.34 10.93
N SER A 19 -14.89 7.67 11.94
CA SER A 19 -14.50 8.60 12.99
C SER A 19 -13.88 7.80 14.12
N GLU A 20 -12.61 8.06 14.44
CA GLU A 20 -11.92 7.46 15.59
C GLU A 20 -11.41 8.61 16.45
N GLU A 21 -11.83 8.68 17.72
CA GLU A 21 -11.37 9.70 18.68
C GLU A 21 -11.40 11.16 18.15
N ASN A 22 -12.52 11.56 17.52
CA ASN A 22 -12.71 12.86 16.85
C ASN A 22 -11.84 13.12 15.60
N LYS A 23 -11.08 12.14 15.12
CA LYS A 23 -10.33 12.22 13.86
C LYS A 23 -11.07 11.50 12.74
N LYS A 24 -11.22 12.16 11.60
CA LYS A 24 -11.74 11.54 10.38
C LYS A 24 -10.60 10.75 9.73
N ILE A 25 -10.81 9.46 9.52
CA ILE A 25 -9.84 8.60 8.84
C ILE A 25 -10.48 7.86 7.68
N PHE A 26 -9.71 7.72 6.61
CA PHE A 26 -9.99 6.77 5.56
C PHE A 26 -9.22 5.48 5.86
N ARG A 27 -9.90 4.34 5.85
CA ARG A 27 -9.27 3.02 5.95
C ARG A 27 -9.62 2.20 4.72
N GLY A 28 -8.59 1.71 4.03
CA GLY A 28 -8.72 0.72 2.97
C GLY A 28 -8.07 -0.61 3.36
N LEU A 29 -8.69 -1.71 2.97
CA LEU A 29 -8.17 -3.07 3.11
C LEU A 29 -8.02 -3.74 1.73
N TRP A 30 -6.91 -4.44 1.54
CA TRP A 30 -6.61 -5.23 0.34
C TRP A 30 -6.15 -6.62 0.74
N TRP A 31 -6.77 -7.63 0.13
CA TRP A 31 -6.37 -9.03 0.25
C TRP A 31 -5.56 -9.42 -0.98
N LEU A 32 -4.34 -9.87 -0.76
CA LEU A 32 -3.43 -10.31 -1.83
C LEU A 32 -3.48 -11.82 -1.94
N TYR A 33 -4.37 -12.33 -2.77
CA TYR A 33 -4.49 -13.77 -2.99
C TYR A 33 -3.22 -14.34 -3.60
N LYS A 34 -2.87 -15.56 -3.17
CA LYS A 34 -1.68 -16.31 -3.61
C LYS A 34 -0.37 -15.55 -3.40
N SER A 35 -0.33 -14.65 -2.42
CA SER A 35 0.77 -13.70 -2.25
C SER A 35 2.03 -14.37 -1.73
N LEU A 36 1.92 -15.39 -0.87
CA LEU A 36 3.08 -16.11 -0.36
C LEU A 36 3.69 -16.95 -1.48
N HIS A 37 2.86 -17.65 -2.26
CA HIS A 37 3.34 -18.36 -3.45
C HIS A 37 4.04 -17.42 -4.45
N LYS A 38 3.44 -16.26 -4.73
CA LYS A 38 4.02 -15.28 -5.65
C LYS A 38 5.33 -14.69 -5.12
N LEU A 39 5.39 -14.34 -3.83
CA LEU A 39 6.61 -13.85 -3.18
C LEU A 39 7.73 -14.89 -3.22
N ASN A 40 7.43 -16.15 -2.91
CA ASN A 40 8.42 -17.24 -2.89
C ASN A 40 8.94 -17.61 -4.29
N SER A 41 8.12 -17.47 -5.32
CA SER A 41 8.48 -17.81 -6.71
C SER A 41 9.11 -16.66 -7.50
N PHE A 42 9.10 -15.43 -6.97
CA PHE A 42 9.57 -14.27 -7.71
C PHE A 42 11.10 -14.24 -7.81
N PRO A 43 11.68 -13.81 -8.96
CA PRO A 43 13.12 -13.75 -9.12
C PRO A 43 13.76 -12.82 -8.09
N LYS A 44 14.68 -13.40 -7.32
CA LYS A 44 15.39 -12.84 -6.17
C LYS A 44 16.20 -11.55 -6.42
N SER A 45 16.41 -11.18 -7.68
CA SER A 45 17.17 -10.01 -8.15
C SER A 45 16.35 -9.05 -9.02
N SER A 46 15.02 -9.22 -9.06
CA SER A 46 14.15 -8.37 -9.88
C SER A 46 13.79 -7.07 -9.17
N ASN A 47 14.03 -5.93 -9.82
CA ASN A 47 13.56 -4.61 -9.37
C ASN A 47 12.08 -4.34 -9.78
N GLN A 48 11.33 -5.37 -10.14
CA GLN A 48 9.94 -5.24 -10.56
C GLN A 48 9.00 -5.45 -9.38
N SER A 49 7.95 -4.62 -9.31
CA SER A 49 6.87 -4.83 -8.34
C SER A 49 6.04 -6.05 -8.72
N ILE A 50 5.69 -6.87 -7.73
CA ILE A 50 4.81 -8.03 -7.92
C ILE A 50 3.32 -7.68 -7.88
N TYR A 51 2.98 -6.55 -7.27
CA TYR A 51 1.61 -6.03 -7.18
C TYR A 51 1.62 -4.50 -7.27
N VAL A 52 0.59 -3.97 -7.94
CA VAL A 52 0.20 -2.55 -7.90
C VAL A 52 -1.26 -2.48 -7.47
N LEU A 53 -1.54 -1.78 -6.37
CA LEU A 53 -2.87 -1.69 -5.78
C LEU A 53 -3.33 -0.25 -5.84
N TYR A 54 -4.41 0.03 -6.57
CA TYR A 54 -4.98 1.37 -6.64
C TYR A 54 -5.99 1.62 -5.51
N VAL A 55 -5.82 2.76 -4.85
CA VAL A 55 -6.63 3.22 -3.73
C VAL A 55 -7.45 4.42 -4.17
N PHE A 56 -8.76 4.31 -4.00
CA PHE A 56 -9.70 5.36 -4.40
C PHE A 56 -10.48 5.86 -3.20
N PHE A 57 -10.30 7.13 -2.90
CA PHE A 57 -11.10 7.92 -1.99
C PHE A 57 -12.30 8.43 -2.80
N GLN A 58 -13.52 8.31 -2.28
CA GLN A 58 -14.67 8.92 -2.96
C GLN A 58 -14.45 10.43 -3.02
N ASN A 59 -14.47 11.00 -4.23
CA ASN A 59 -14.26 12.43 -4.49
C ASN A 59 -12.95 12.99 -3.89
N GLY A 60 -11.91 12.15 -3.76
CA GLY A 60 -10.65 12.51 -3.10
C GLY A 60 -9.42 12.09 -3.91
N TYR A 61 -8.25 12.15 -3.26
CA TYR A 61 -6.98 11.73 -3.86
C TYR A 61 -7.05 10.28 -4.34
N ARG A 62 -6.24 9.94 -5.35
CA ARG A 62 -5.93 8.55 -5.66
C ARG A 62 -4.51 8.24 -5.22
N MET A 63 -4.37 7.10 -4.56
CA MET A 63 -3.08 6.58 -4.15
C MET A 63 -2.88 5.22 -4.79
N TYR A 64 -1.65 4.72 -4.73
CA TYR A 64 -1.37 3.34 -5.07
C TYR A 64 -0.36 2.75 -4.09
N MET A 65 -0.30 1.43 -4.03
CA MET A 65 0.74 0.70 -3.32
C MET A 65 1.48 -0.23 -4.28
N ARG A 66 2.82 -0.26 -4.20
CA ARG A 66 3.66 -1.22 -4.95
C ARG A 66 4.41 -2.12 -4.00
N ILE A 67 4.43 -3.42 -4.32
CA ILE A 67 5.05 -4.44 -3.48
C ILE A 67 6.26 -5.01 -4.20
N TYR A 68 7.42 -4.97 -3.55
CA TYR A 68 8.69 -5.44 -4.07
C TYR A 68 9.28 -6.48 -3.11
N PRO A 69 9.61 -7.69 -3.58
CA PRO A 69 10.62 -8.49 -2.89
C PRO A 69 12.00 -7.85 -3.13
N ASN A 70 12.85 -7.81 -2.11
CA ASN A 70 14.21 -7.26 -2.18
C ASN A 70 15.24 -8.31 -1.72
N GLN A 71 16.53 -8.05 -2.02
CA GLN A 71 17.74 -8.78 -1.60
C GLN A 71 17.51 -10.27 -1.39
N ASN A 72 17.66 -11.05 -2.45
CA ASN A 72 17.51 -12.51 -2.40
C ASN A 72 16.13 -13.02 -1.96
N GLY A 73 15.10 -12.16 -1.96
CA GLY A 73 13.75 -12.50 -1.50
C GLY A 73 13.64 -12.65 0.02
N GLU A 74 14.58 -12.06 0.78
CA GLU A 74 14.55 -12.10 2.26
C GLU A 74 13.64 -11.02 2.83
N ASN A 75 13.47 -9.91 2.13
CA ASN A 75 12.67 -8.78 2.58
C ASN A 75 11.57 -8.43 1.59
N VAL A 76 10.45 -7.96 2.10
CA VAL A 76 9.32 -7.42 1.33
C VAL A 76 9.17 -5.94 1.64
N PHE A 77 8.99 -5.14 0.60
CA PHE A 77 8.78 -3.70 0.67
C PHE A 77 7.43 -3.34 0.07
N ILE A 78 6.60 -2.62 0.83
CA ILE A 78 5.33 -2.06 0.36
C ILE A 78 5.49 -0.55 0.32
N HIS A 79 5.58 0.03 -0.86
CA HIS A 79 5.67 1.46 -1.09
C HIS A 79 4.30 2.08 -1.36
N VAL A 80 4.15 3.36 -1.02
CA VAL A 80 2.92 4.13 -1.25
C VAL A 80 3.26 5.37 -2.09
N GLY A 81 2.40 5.67 -3.07
CA GLY A 81 2.53 6.85 -3.92
C GLY A 81 1.17 7.42 -4.33
N LEU A 82 1.23 8.55 -5.04
CA LEU A 82 0.06 9.23 -5.61
C LEU A 82 -0.07 8.91 -7.10
N THR A 83 -1.30 8.72 -7.54
CA THR A 83 -1.61 8.51 -8.96
C THR A 83 -2.69 9.47 -9.40
N LYS A 84 -2.82 9.66 -10.72
CA LYS A 84 -3.77 10.59 -11.31
C LYS A 84 -5.21 10.24 -10.95
N GLY A 85 -5.90 11.18 -10.32
CA GLY A 85 -7.30 11.11 -9.92
C GLY A 85 -8.22 11.96 -10.79
N ASP A 86 -9.50 11.57 -10.83
CA ASP A 86 -10.54 12.33 -11.56
C ASP A 86 -10.86 13.67 -10.87
N TYR A 87 -10.43 13.84 -9.61
CA TYR A 87 -10.72 15.00 -8.77
C TYR A 87 -9.50 15.87 -8.50
N ASP A 88 -8.34 15.58 -9.11
CA ASP A 88 -7.06 16.23 -8.79
C ASP A 88 -7.09 17.76 -8.94
N ASP A 89 -7.90 18.30 -9.84
CA ASP A 89 -8.06 19.75 -10.05
C ASP A 89 -8.82 20.48 -8.93
N ARG A 90 -9.49 19.74 -8.04
CA ARG A 90 -10.28 20.28 -6.92
C ARG A 90 -9.65 19.99 -5.56
N LEU A 91 -8.50 19.31 -5.54
CA LEU A 91 -7.80 18.92 -4.33
C LEU A 91 -6.63 19.86 -4.06
N ASP A 92 -6.23 19.93 -2.79
CA ASP A 92 -5.09 20.71 -2.36
C ASP A 92 -3.78 20.04 -2.79
N TRP A 93 -2.82 20.84 -3.25
CA TRP A 93 -1.49 20.36 -3.60
C TRP A 93 -0.41 21.25 -2.96
N PRO A 94 0.75 20.69 -2.56
CA PRO A 94 1.07 19.25 -2.52
C PRO A 94 0.21 18.49 -1.51
N PHE A 95 0.11 17.17 -1.65
CA PHE A 95 -0.60 16.29 -0.72
C PHE A 95 -0.04 16.41 0.70
N LYS A 96 -0.91 16.56 1.70
CA LYS A 96 -0.52 16.84 3.12
C LYS A 96 -1.06 15.83 4.12
N LEU A 97 -1.86 14.85 3.67
CA LEU A 97 -2.55 13.97 4.59
C LEU A 97 -1.59 12.92 5.16
N LYS A 98 -1.54 12.86 6.50
CA LYS A 98 -0.77 11.85 7.20
C LYS A 98 -1.29 10.46 6.81
N HIS A 99 -0.39 9.50 6.67
CA HIS A 99 -0.79 8.14 6.32
C HIS A 99 0.17 7.09 6.86
N LYS A 100 -0.32 5.85 6.97
CA LYS A 100 0.47 4.68 7.36
C LYS A 100 -0.08 3.41 6.71
N ILE A 101 0.73 2.38 6.65
CA ILE A 101 0.32 1.05 6.23
C ILE A 101 0.60 0.00 7.29
N ASN A 102 -0.17 -1.08 7.23
CA ASN A 102 -0.04 -2.24 8.10
C ASN A 102 -0.21 -3.52 7.28
N VAL A 103 0.57 -4.55 7.61
CA VAL A 103 0.26 -5.94 7.29
C VAL A 103 -0.46 -6.53 8.50
N LEU A 104 -1.68 -7.04 8.30
CA LEU A 104 -2.53 -7.45 9.42
C LEU A 104 -2.13 -8.81 9.97
N ASP A 105 -2.07 -8.90 11.30
CA ASP A 105 -2.06 -10.19 12.00
C ASP A 105 -3.50 -10.62 12.29
N HIS A 106 -3.85 -11.83 11.86
CA HIS A 106 -5.17 -12.42 12.02
C HIS A 106 -5.34 -13.19 13.36
N GLN A 107 -4.33 -13.20 14.23
CA GLN A 107 -4.44 -13.78 15.59
C GLN A 107 -5.01 -12.78 16.61
N VAL A 108 -5.37 -13.30 17.80
CA VAL A 108 -5.85 -12.50 18.93
C VAL A 108 -4.94 -12.77 20.15
N PRO A 109 -4.31 -11.75 20.75
CA PRO A 109 -4.29 -10.35 20.30
C PRO A 109 -3.53 -10.17 18.98
N SER A 110 -4.01 -9.25 18.14
CA SER A 110 -3.37 -8.95 16.85
C SER A 110 -2.15 -8.07 17.05
N GLU A 111 -1.06 -8.41 16.39
CA GLU A 111 0.16 -7.60 16.35
C GLU A 111 0.55 -7.31 14.89
N ASP A 112 -0.06 -6.27 14.30
CA ASP A 112 0.21 -5.88 12.90
C ASP A 112 1.68 -5.47 12.69
N ILE A 113 2.29 -5.87 11.58
CA ILE A 113 3.53 -5.22 11.11
C ILE A 113 3.14 -3.83 10.62
N ALA A 114 3.63 -2.80 11.31
CA ALA A 114 3.20 -1.42 11.10
C ALA A 114 4.31 -0.54 10.57
N SER A 115 4.00 0.32 9.60
CA SER A 115 4.85 1.48 9.34
C SER A 115 4.67 2.54 10.44
N ARG A 116 5.64 3.46 10.52
CA ARG A 116 5.38 4.75 11.18
C ARG A 116 4.26 5.52 10.44
N VAL A 117 3.71 6.54 11.11
CA VAL A 117 2.87 7.53 10.43
C VAL A 117 3.78 8.49 9.68
N TRP A 118 3.57 8.62 8.38
CA TRP A 118 4.29 9.57 7.54
C TRP A 118 3.50 10.87 7.45
N ASP A 119 4.20 11.99 7.67
CA ASP A 119 3.70 13.33 7.45
C ASP A 119 4.34 13.90 6.17
N PRO A 120 3.59 14.01 5.06
CA PRO A 120 4.10 14.56 3.80
C PRO A 120 4.63 16.00 3.90
N THR A 121 4.22 16.75 4.94
CA THR A 121 4.70 18.13 5.15
C THR A 121 6.08 18.19 5.79
N GLN A 122 6.54 17.07 6.38
CA GLN A 122 7.82 16.96 7.09
C GLN A 122 8.80 15.99 6.41
N LEU A 123 8.31 15.12 5.52
CA LEU A 123 9.08 14.06 4.90
C LEU A 123 9.02 14.16 3.38
N CYS A 124 10.16 13.86 2.75
CA CYS A 124 10.34 13.87 1.30
C CYS A 124 10.26 15.28 0.71
N SER A 125 10.70 15.42 -0.54
CA SER A 125 10.46 16.66 -1.28
C SER A 125 9.00 16.75 -1.71
N GLY A 126 8.49 17.97 -1.90
CA GLY A 126 7.15 18.21 -2.46
C GLY A 126 6.94 17.61 -3.85
N TRP A 127 8.01 17.19 -4.53
CA TRP A 127 7.95 16.52 -5.83
C TRP A 127 7.31 15.13 -5.77
N HIS A 128 7.49 14.37 -4.68
CA HIS A 128 6.80 13.08 -4.48
C HIS A 128 5.29 13.26 -4.22
N TRP A 129 4.94 14.41 -3.65
CA TRP A 129 3.59 14.74 -3.19
C TRP A 129 2.87 15.74 -4.10
N ARG A 130 3.43 16.05 -5.28
CA ARG A 130 2.83 17.00 -6.23
C ARG A 130 1.60 16.40 -6.92
N ARG A 131 0.81 17.24 -7.59
CA ARG A 131 -0.28 16.77 -8.44
C ARG A 131 0.27 15.86 -9.55
N PRO A 132 -0.24 14.63 -9.72
CA PRO A 132 0.18 13.75 -10.80
C PRO A 132 -0.26 14.28 -12.17
N ASP A 133 0.67 14.40 -13.13
CA ASP A 133 0.37 14.96 -14.46
C ASP A 133 -0.09 13.89 -15.46
N SER A 134 0.69 12.81 -15.61
CA SER A 134 0.48 11.76 -16.62
C SER A 134 0.61 10.33 -16.10
N GLY A 135 0.92 10.13 -14.81
CA GLY A 135 1.11 8.81 -14.22
C GLY A 135 1.39 8.86 -12.73
N ASP A 136 1.92 7.77 -12.20
CA ASP A 136 2.27 7.64 -10.78
C ASP A 136 3.45 8.56 -10.41
N ASN A 137 3.32 9.30 -9.31
CA ASN A 137 4.47 9.95 -8.69
C ASN A 137 5.42 8.90 -8.10
N TYR A 138 6.71 9.19 -8.11
CA TYR A 138 7.69 8.31 -7.47
C TYR A 138 7.47 8.21 -5.96
N GLU A 139 7.56 6.99 -5.45
CA GLU A 139 7.38 6.69 -4.05
C GLU A 139 8.54 7.22 -3.22
N CYS A 140 8.25 7.68 -2.01
CA CYS A 140 9.26 8.09 -1.05
C CYS A 140 9.16 7.32 0.28
N VAL A 141 7.98 6.76 0.58
CA VAL A 141 7.71 6.07 1.83
C VAL A 141 7.26 4.64 1.56
N GLY A 142 7.56 3.76 2.51
CA GLY A 142 7.17 2.36 2.44
C GLY A 142 7.48 1.61 3.73
N LEU A 143 6.89 0.43 3.85
CA LEU A 143 7.10 -0.54 4.92
C LEU A 143 7.98 -1.67 4.40
N GLY A 144 9.16 -1.83 4.98
CA GLY A 144 10.02 -3.00 4.77
C GLY A 144 9.89 -3.97 5.94
N PHE A 145 9.86 -5.26 5.66
CA PHE A 145 9.86 -6.32 6.69
C PHE A 145 10.44 -7.61 6.13
N GLU A 146 10.94 -8.47 7.01
CA GLU A 146 11.46 -9.78 6.62
C GLU A 146 10.32 -10.69 6.13
N GLN A 147 10.50 -11.32 4.97
CA GLN A 147 9.52 -12.23 4.38
C GLN A 147 9.24 -13.43 5.30
N ALA A 148 10.23 -13.87 6.08
CA ALA A 148 10.11 -14.96 7.03
C ALA A 148 9.00 -14.70 8.07
N LEU A 149 8.81 -13.45 8.50
CA LEU A 149 7.77 -13.06 9.46
C LEU A 149 6.37 -13.48 9.01
N LEU A 150 6.11 -13.54 7.70
CA LEU A 150 4.81 -13.97 7.16
C LEU A 150 4.43 -15.40 7.55
N SER A 151 5.42 -16.22 7.91
CA SER A 151 5.24 -17.60 8.37
C SER A 151 5.24 -17.74 9.90
N ASP A 152 5.67 -16.71 10.63
CA ASP A 152 5.87 -16.78 12.08
C ASP A 152 4.57 -16.58 12.88
N ARG A 153 3.59 -15.88 12.30
CA ARG A 153 2.30 -15.56 12.95
C ARG A 153 1.15 -15.57 11.95
N GLY A 154 -0.04 -15.10 12.35
CA GLY A 154 -1.24 -15.05 11.52
C GLY A 154 -1.24 -13.97 10.44
N TYR A 155 -0.08 -13.59 9.88
CA TYR A 155 0.00 -12.61 8.80
C TYR A 155 -0.47 -13.13 7.45
N THR A 156 -0.60 -14.46 7.33
CA THR A 156 -1.18 -15.12 6.18
C THR A 156 -2.43 -15.89 6.57
N HIS A 157 -3.46 -15.81 5.73
CA HIS A 157 -4.66 -16.63 5.85
C HIS A 157 -4.94 -17.31 4.50
N GLY A 158 -4.63 -18.60 4.38
CA GLY A 158 -4.82 -19.35 3.14
C GLY A 158 -4.07 -18.74 1.94
N ASP A 159 -2.76 -18.49 2.09
CA ASP A 159 -1.89 -17.88 1.06
C ASP A 159 -2.28 -16.42 0.70
N THR A 160 -2.97 -15.74 1.63
CA THR A 160 -3.40 -14.35 1.46
C THR A 160 -2.82 -13.47 2.54
N ILE A 161 -2.19 -12.38 2.14
CA ILE A 161 -1.77 -11.28 3.03
C ILE A 161 -2.83 -10.19 2.98
N THR A 162 -3.18 -9.63 4.14
CA THR A 162 -4.08 -8.48 4.21
C THR A 162 -3.29 -7.20 4.50
N ILE A 163 -3.38 -6.22 3.62
CA ILE A 163 -2.75 -4.90 3.79
C ILE A 163 -3.82 -3.86 4.11
N LYS A 164 -3.53 -3.01 5.10
CA LYS A 164 -4.37 -1.89 5.52
C LYS A 164 -3.63 -0.57 5.27
N LEU A 165 -4.25 0.34 4.51
CA LEU A 165 -3.83 1.74 4.42
C LEU A 165 -4.74 2.59 5.28
N THR A 166 -4.16 3.44 6.12
CA THR A 166 -4.88 4.44 6.91
C THR A 166 -4.41 5.83 6.50
N VAL A 167 -5.35 6.71 6.17
CA VAL A 167 -5.08 8.13 5.88
C VAL A 167 -5.90 9.00 6.82
N TYR A 168 -5.23 9.94 7.48
CA TYR A 168 -5.83 10.85 8.45
C TYR A 168 -6.28 12.12 7.72
N LEU A 169 -7.58 12.40 7.77
CA LEU A 169 -8.24 13.48 7.04
C LEU A 169 -8.39 14.77 7.85
N SER A 170 -8.08 14.71 9.16
CA SER A 170 -8.16 15.83 10.13
C SER A 170 -7.24 15.56 11.31
#